data_AF-A0A8J4GW77-F1
#
_entry.id   AF-A0A8J4GW77-F1
#
_cell.length_a   1.000
_cell.length_b   1.000
_cell.length_c   1.000
_cell.angle_alpha   90.00
_cell.angle_beta   90.00
_cell.angle_gamma   90.00
#
_symmetry.space_group_name_H-M   'P 1'
#
loop_
_entity.id
_entity.type
_entity.pdbx_description
1 polymer ?
#
loop_
_entity_poly.entity_id
_entity_poly.type
_entity_poly.pdbx_seq_one_letter_code
_entity_poly.pdbx_strand_id
1 'polypeptide(L)'
;MVEPTSTIDPARSFELAVAVPLASCSFTAYTCAVEDQAGQSYKTKDTAISFLDRSFLFETFNSLLDIRVLRATKLRRPDMFIQPKAFAVITTEWPSLHGCSSARRFDSITTGTDPVWASQPTPLRIPIRDLERDMVRVQLYDEAGWSVDDLGFAVLKLSDLIDKPEQELTVNLEGLGANKGVSTVTVSCRLRPLAQCTAEELGSLAAWHTTNRAAPAGTEVTDDMANYFRMWGAVSNNSTPAKNPYTWDNLGVLLGGEAADKLTPVAFLDNGGTDTQVWIFRNVEKRKLVLAFRGTEKGADWLTNINITSCKPTSLIGSRPDSVGGSQILVHQGFFGAYKSVRKTSNVLVDIITGGFGQPANQAWRVQVTGHSLGGALATLSTYDLASQKWDYEQKSKSPSAVSLMVYTFGCPRVGNSAFATDLNSMVSSAWRITNPMDCVTSVPTELRFLHWGTAVQVGPNNNLMYDPQETSLAQKILSGAFITDHMEPRYLESITKMVLGALAGSTKMISKL
;
A
#
# COMPACT_ATOMS: atom_id res chain seq x y z
N MET A 1 -18.98 33.50 23.36
CA MET A 1 -19.58 32.15 23.20
C MET A 1 -20.01 32.04 21.75
N VAL A 2 -19.30 31.23 20.97
CA VAL A 2 -19.67 30.87 19.60
C VAL A 2 -20.09 29.41 19.70
N GLU A 3 -21.36 29.12 19.45
CA GLU A 3 -21.85 27.74 19.40
C GLU A 3 -21.16 26.98 18.25
N PRO A 4 -20.67 25.76 18.45
CA PRO A 4 -20.15 24.94 17.37
C PRO A 4 -21.33 24.21 16.71
N THR A 5 -21.98 24.85 15.74
CA THR A 5 -22.80 24.14 14.76
C THR A 5 -21.88 23.63 13.66
N SER A 6 -21.30 22.43 13.82
CA SER A 6 -20.65 21.72 12.71
C SER A 6 -21.73 21.11 11.81
N THR A 7 -22.34 21.95 10.96
CA THR A 7 -23.14 21.44 9.84
C THR A 7 -22.17 20.82 8.85
N ILE A 8 -21.99 19.50 8.94
CA ILE A 8 -21.30 18.71 7.91
C ILE A 8 -22.03 18.93 6.59
N ASP A 9 -21.27 19.23 5.54
CA ASP A 9 -21.78 19.28 4.17
C ASP A 9 -22.55 17.97 3.89
N PRO A 10 -23.85 18.01 3.57
CA PRO A 10 -24.63 16.79 3.30
C PRO A 10 -24.09 15.96 2.13
N ALA A 11 -23.21 16.52 1.28
CA ALA A 11 -22.47 15.77 0.25
C ALA A 11 -21.25 14.99 0.80
N ARG A 12 -20.87 15.19 2.07
CA ARG A 12 -19.75 14.53 2.77
C ARG A 12 -20.25 13.81 4.01
N SER A 13 -21.18 12.87 3.85
CA SER A 13 -21.69 12.07 4.96
C SER A 13 -20.76 10.90 5.30
N PHE A 14 -20.53 10.66 6.59
CA PHE A 14 -19.87 9.44 7.04
C PHE A 14 -20.78 8.23 6.81
N GLU A 15 -20.28 7.24 6.10
CA GLU A 15 -21.02 6.02 5.77
C GLU A 15 -20.56 4.84 6.64
N LEU A 16 -21.44 4.38 7.54
CA LEU A 16 -21.21 3.16 8.32
C LEU A 16 -21.06 1.92 7.42
N ALA A 17 -21.75 1.91 6.27
CA ALA A 17 -21.65 0.82 5.31
C ALA A 17 -20.28 0.71 4.63
N VAL A 18 -19.49 1.79 4.65
CA VAL A 18 -18.08 1.80 4.22
C VAL A 18 -17.16 1.52 5.42
N ALA A 19 -17.46 2.10 6.59
CA ALA A 19 -16.62 1.96 7.76
C ALA A 19 -16.54 0.51 8.28
N VAL A 20 -17.63 -0.25 8.30
CA VAL A 20 -17.65 -1.65 8.80
C VAL A 20 -16.73 -2.60 8.02
N PRO A 21 -16.81 -2.71 6.68
CA PRO A 21 -15.90 -3.58 5.94
C PRO A 21 -14.44 -3.12 6.03
N LEU A 22 -14.18 -1.81 6.09
CA LEU A 22 -12.83 -1.28 6.29
C LEU A 22 -12.29 -1.56 7.70
N ALA A 23 -13.13 -1.54 8.73
CA ALA A 23 -12.76 -1.99 10.07
C ALA A 23 -12.38 -3.47 10.04
N SER A 24 -13.21 -4.32 9.42
CA SER A 24 -12.91 -5.74 9.23
C SER A 24 -11.55 -5.93 8.58
N CYS A 25 -11.29 -5.31 7.42
CA CYS A 25 -9.98 -5.41 6.75
C CYS A 25 -8.82 -4.91 7.63
N SER A 26 -9.03 -3.85 8.43
CA SER A 26 -7.98 -3.26 9.29
C SER A 26 -7.59 -4.18 10.45
N PHE A 27 -8.56 -4.86 11.04
CA PHE A 27 -8.32 -5.79 12.15
C PHE A 27 -7.90 -7.18 11.65
N THR A 28 -8.46 -7.65 10.53
CA THR A 28 -7.96 -8.84 9.82
C THR A 28 -6.51 -8.65 9.36
N ALA A 29 -6.05 -7.42 9.10
CA ALA A 29 -4.66 -7.19 8.73
C ALA A 29 -3.64 -7.63 9.80
N TYR A 30 -4.07 -7.81 11.06
CA TYR A 30 -3.24 -8.40 12.12
C TYR A 30 -3.07 -9.91 11.99
N THR A 31 -3.95 -10.59 11.26
CA THR A 31 -3.78 -12.00 10.93
C THR A 31 -2.77 -12.12 9.78
N CYS A 32 -1.64 -12.76 10.07
CA CYS A 32 -0.65 -13.11 9.06
C CYS A 32 -1.19 -14.21 8.13
N ALA A 33 -0.72 -14.25 6.89
CA ALA A 33 -0.85 -15.45 6.07
C ALA A 33 0.01 -16.58 6.67
N VAL A 34 -0.57 -17.77 6.87
CA VAL A 34 0.10 -18.91 7.52
C VAL A 34 1.13 -19.57 6.60
N GLU A 35 2.33 -19.86 7.11
CA GLU A 35 3.41 -20.58 6.42
C GLU A 35 3.11 -22.08 6.26
N ASP A 36 3.45 -22.68 5.12
CA ASP A 36 3.71 -24.12 5.06
C ASP A 36 4.97 -24.41 4.22
N GLN A 37 5.73 -25.39 4.68
CA GLN A 37 7.15 -25.60 4.36
C GLN A 37 7.40 -26.08 2.92
N ALA A 38 8.05 -25.23 2.10
CA ALA A 38 9.13 -25.56 1.15
C ALA A 38 9.38 -24.41 0.16
N GLY A 39 10.58 -23.81 0.18
CA GLY A 39 11.10 -23.00 -0.94
C GLY A 39 11.85 -21.73 -0.52
N GLN A 40 13.07 -21.56 -1.04
CA GLN A 40 14.01 -20.46 -0.71
C GLN A 40 13.57 -19.06 -1.20
N SER A 41 14.06 -18.03 -0.49
CA SER A 41 13.72 -16.59 -0.58
C SER A 41 14.74 -15.73 -1.35
N TYR A 42 14.31 -14.58 -1.90
CA TYR A 42 15.10 -13.59 -2.71
C TYR A 42 14.55 -12.13 -2.75
N LYS A 43 14.89 -11.36 -1.73
CA LYS A 43 14.40 -10.01 -1.39
C LYS A 43 14.54 -8.95 -2.48
N THR A 44 13.63 -7.97 -2.52
CA THR A 44 13.93 -6.62 -3.04
C THR A 44 13.91 -5.61 -1.91
N LYS A 45 15.09 -5.16 -1.45
CA LYS A 45 15.25 -4.16 -0.36
C LYS A 45 14.28 -4.40 0.82
N ASP A 46 14.15 -5.66 1.21
CA ASP A 46 13.39 -6.15 2.37
C ASP A 46 11.84 -6.13 2.30
N THR A 47 11.18 -5.73 1.21
CA THR A 47 9.70 -5.88 1.05
C THR A 47 9.36 -7.09 0.19
N ALA A 48 8.58 -8.02 0.75
CA ALA A 48 8.03 -9.20 0.12
C ALA A 48 6.54 -9.00 -0.22
N ILE A 49 6.08 -9.54 -1.34
CA ILE A 49 4.64 -9.80 -1.55
C ILE A 49 4.38 -11.16 -0.91
N SER A 50 3.90 -11.28 0.32
CA SER A 50 3.72 -12.55 1.06
C SER A 50 2.43 -13.34 0.74
N PHE A 51 1.42 -12.71 0.11
CA PHE A 51 0.32 -13.41 -0.59
C PHE A 51 0.01 -12.73 -1.94
N LEU A 52 -0.38 -13.50 -2.97
CA LEU A 52 -0.76 -13.00 -4.30
C LEU A 52 -1.78 -13.96 -4.92
N ASP A 53 -2.98 -13.45 -5.20
CA ASP A 53 -4.05 -14.25 -5.76
C ASP A 53 -3.71 -14.72 -7.19
N ARG A 54 -3.89 -16.03 -7.44
CA ARG A 54 -3.61 -16.61 -8.75
C ARG A 54 -4.61 -16.11 -9.79
N SER A 55 -5.88 -15.99 -9.43
CA SER A 55 -6.92 -15.53 -10.37
C SER A 55 -6.60 -14.12 -10.85
N PHE A 56 -6.20 -13.23 -9.93
CA PHE A 56 -5.69 -11.91 -10.27
C PHE A 56 -4.55 -11.93 -11.29
N LEU A 57 -3.55 -12.80 -11.13
CA LEU A 57 -2.44 -12.91 -12.09
C LEU A 57 -2.95 -13.25 -13.50
N PHE A 58 -3.82 -14.26 -13.62
CA PHE A 58 -4.35 -14.72 -14.91
C PHE A 58 -5.36 -13.77 -15.54
N GLU A 59 -6.10 -13.01 -14.74
CA GLU A 59 -7.02 -11.97 -15.22
C GLU A 59 -6.27 -10.71 -15.71
N THR A 60 -5.10 -10.45 -15.13
CA THR A 60 -4.39 -9.18 -15.33
C THR A 60 -3.28 -9.28 -16.36
N PHE A 61 -2.60 -10.43 -16.44
CA PHE A 61 -1.43 -10.63 -17.28
C PHE A 61 -1.66 -11.75 -18.28
N ASN A 62 -1.26 -11.51 -19.53
CA ASN A 62 -1.41 -12.46 -20.62
C ASN A 62 -0.18 -13.36 -20.78
N SER A 63 1.00 -12.85 -20.43
CA SER A 63 2.27 -13.53 -20.71
C SER A 63 3.29 -13.30 -19.61
N LEU A 64 4.29 -14.17 -19.57
CA LEU A 64 5.44 -14.09 -18.68
C LEU A 64 6.72 -13.99 -19.51
N LEU A 65 7.48 -12.92 -19.28
CA LEU A 65 8.80 -12.72 -19.86
C LEU A 65 9.86 -13.13 -18.84
N ASP A 66 10.67 -14.12 -19.20
CA ASP A 66 11.94 -14.39 -18.55
C ASP A 66 13.03 -13.62 -19.31
N ILE A 67 13.83 -12.81 -18.61
CA ILE A 67 14.94 -12.05 -19.22
C ILE A 67 16.22 -12.14 -18.39
N ARG A 68 17.36 -12.27 -19.07
CA ARG A 68 18.71 -12.21 -18.50
C ARG A 68 19.58 -11.30 -19.37
N VAL A 69 20.28 -10.35 -18.77
CA VAL A 69 21.37 -9.65 -19.47
C VAL A 69 22.59 -10.55 -19.47
N LEU A 70 23.17 -10.80 -20.65
CA LEU A 70 24.32 -11.70 -20.79
C LEU A 70 25.62 -10.93 -20.95
N ARG A 71 25.67 -10.06 -21.96
CA ARG A 71 26.86 -9.29 -22.32
C ARG A 71 26.48 -8.02 -23.05
N ALA A 72 27.39 -7.07 -23.08
CA ALA A 72 27.35 -5.93 -23.98
C ALA A 72 28.67 -5.85 -24.73
N THR A 73 28.67 -5.24 -25.90
CA THR A 73 29.90 -5.12 -26.71
C THR A 73 30.10 -3.70 -27.21
N LYS A 74 31.38 -3.33 -27.36
CA LYS A 74 31.82 -2.05 -27.91
C LYS A 74 31.16 -0.85 -27.21
N LEU A 75 31.00 -0.91 -25.90
CA LEU A 75 30.51 0.22 -25.11
C LEU A 75 31.50 1.39 -25.23
N ARG A 76 30.97 2.61 -25.14
CA ARG A 76 31.79 3.82 -25.06
C ARG A 76 32.64 3.73 -23.79
N ARG A 77 33.94 4.04 -23.88
CA ARG A 77 34.78 4.23 -22.68
C ARG A 77 34.55 5.64 -22.15
N PRO A 78 33.97 5.81 -20.95
CA PRO A 78 33.81 7.15 -20.40
C PRO A 78 35.14 7.65 -19.83
N ASP A 79 35.86 6.79 -19.10
CA ASP A 79 37.04 7.19 -18.33
C ASP A 79 38.30 6.37 -18.62
N MET A 80 39.43 7.08 -18.76
CA MET A 80 40.73 6.52 -19.16
C MET A 80 41.59 6.06 -17.97
N PHE A 81 41.19 6.39 -16.73
CA PHE A 81 42.04 6.28 -15.52
C PHE A 81 41.44 5.49 -14.36
N ILE A 82 40.16 5.11 -14.41
CA ILE A 82 39.49 4.24 -13.42
C ILE A 82 39.00 3.01 -14.19
N GLN A 83 39.10 1.81 -13.60
CA GLN A 83 38.50 0.63 -14.22
C GLN A 83 36.97 0.72 -14.10
N PRO A 84 36.26 0.93 -15.21
CA PRO A 84 34.82 1.11 -15.16
C PRO A 84 34.11 -0.21 -14.89
N LYS A 85 33.12 -0.19 -14.00
CA LYS A 85 32.29 -1.36 -13.69
C LYS A 85 30.86 -1.09 -14.15
N ALA A 86 30.54 -1.65 -15.32
CA ALA A 86 29.22 -1.49 -15.89
C ALA A 86 28.14 -2.18 -15.05
N PHE A 87 26.95 -1.61 -15.05
CA PHE A 87 25.75 -2.26 -14.54
C PHE A 87 24.58 -2.05 -15.48
N ALA A 88 23.70 -3.04 -15.57
CA ALA A 88 22.50 -3.00 -16.38
C ALA A 88 21.29 -2.74 -15.48
N VAL A 89 20.34 -1.96 -15.98
CA VAL A 89 19.05 -1.73 -15.35
C VAL A 89 17.97 -2.18 -16.32
N ILE A 90 17.27 -3.27 -15.98
CA ILE A 90 16.08 -3.68 -16.72
C ILE A 90 14.90 -2.92 -16.15
N THR A 91 14.29 -2.09 -16.99
CA THR A 91 13.10 -1.30 -16.68
C THR A 91 11.90 -1.81 -17.48
N THR A 92 10.81 -2.11 -16.81
CA THR A 92 9.54 -2.46 -17.46
C THR A 92 8.67 -1.24 -17.42
N GLU A 93 8.36 -0.66 -18.57
CA GLU A 93 7.44 0.45 -18.68
C GLU A 93 6.09 -0.12 -19.08
N TRP A 94 5.06 0.22 -18.32
CA TRP A 94 3.67 -0.02 -18.71
C TRP A 94 3.06 1.32 -19.13
N PRO A 95 3.17 1.72 -20.42
CA PRO A 95 2.49 2.93 -20.92
C PRO A 95 0.99 2.90 -20.67
N SER A 96 0.40 1.70 -20.67
CA SER A 96 -0.99 1.42 -20.30
C SER A 96 -1.32 1.74 -18.83
N LEU A 97 -0.31 1.91 -17.98
CA LEU A 97 -0.38 2.32 -16.57
C LEU A 97 0.31 3.69 -16.36
N HIS A 98 0.23 4.59 -17.33
CA HIS A 98 0.71 5.98 -17.21
C HIS A 98 2.18 6.14 -16.79
N GLY A 99 3.05 5.23 -17.22
CA GLY A 99 4.50 5.33 -17.00
C GLY A 99 5.00 4.68 -15.72
N CYS A 100 4.18 3.85 -15.06
CA CYS A 100 4.66 2.99 -13.98
C CYS A 100 5.78 2.10 -14.50
N SER A 101 6.89 2.10 -13.76
CA SER A 101 8.04 1.30 -14.12
C SER A 101 8.66 0.56 -12.94
N SER A 102 9.03 -0.70 -13.19
CA SER A 102 9.86 -1.48 -12.29
C SER A 102 11.26 -1.53 -12.87
N ALA A 103 12.29 -1.33 -12.04
CA ALA A 103 13.68 -1.30 -12.46
C ALA A 103 14.51 -2.22 -11.57
N ARG A 104 15.32 -3.10 -12.15
CA ARG A 104 16.28 -3.95 -11.42
C ARG A 104 17.69 -3.76 -11.95
N ARG A 105 18.63 -3.51 -11.03
CA ARG A 105 20.07 -3.38 -11.29
C ARG A 105 20.74 -4.76 -11.29
N PHE A 106 21.65 -4.96 -12.25
CA PHE A 106 22.50 -6.13 -12.40
C PHE A 106 23.93 -5.65 -12.59
N ASP A 107 24.84 -6.02 -11.69
CA ASP A 107 26.26 -5.64 -11.79
C ASP A 107 27.02 -6.61 -12.69
N SER A 108 27.92 -6.09 -13.53
CA SER A 108 28.78 -6.94 -14.37
C SER A 108 29.81 -7.68 -13.51
N ILE A 109 30.22 -8.85 -14.00
CA ILE A 109 31.34 -9.61 -13.43
C ILE A 109 32.69 -9.20 -14.02
N THR A 110 32.69 -8.69 -15.25
CA THR A 110 33.90 -8.16 -15.91
C THR A 110 33.83 -6.64 -16.04
N THR A 111 35.00 -6.02 -16.10
CA THR A 111 35.18 -4.58 -16.36
C THR A 111 35.54 -4.36 -17.83
N GLY A 112 35.39 -3.12 -18.31
CA GLY A 112 35.79 -2.72 -19.67
C GLY A 112 34.62 -2.54 -20.65
N THR A 113 34.95 -2.49 -21.95
CA THR A 113 34.01 -2.14 -23.04
C THR A 113 33.08 -3.26 -23.46
N ASP A 114 33.38 -4.48 -23.03
CA ASP A 114 32.65 -5.68 -23.39
C ASP A 114 32.26 -6.43 -22.10
N PRO A 115 31.47 -5.81 -21.21
CA PRO A 115 31.13 -6.38 -19.93
C PRO A 115 30.23 -7.61 -20.09
N VAL A 116 30.43 -8.58 -19.20
CA VAL A 116 29.65 -9.80 -19.10
C VAL A 116 28.97 -9.79 -17.73
N TRP A 117 27.73 -10.23 -17.69
CA TRP A 117 26.97 -10.44 -16.46
C TRP A 117 27.00 -11.91 -16.11
N ALA A 118 27.04 -12.23 -14.81
CA ALA A 118 26.96 -13.61 -14.36
C ALA A 118 25.68 -14.26 -14.92
N SER A 119 25.77 -15.53 -15.31
CA SER A 119 24.58 -16.35 -15.54
C SER A 119 23.81 -16.45 -14.22
N GLN A 120 22.82 -15.58 -14.03
CA GLN A 120 21.94 -15.71 -12.88
C GLN A 120 21.19 -17.04 -13.01
N PRO A 121 21.23 -17.92 -12.00
CA PRO A 121 20.59 -19.23 -12.07
C PRO A 121 19.08 -19.06 -12.35
N THR A 122 18.48 -18.00 -11.83
CA THR A 122 17.09 -17.62 -12.07
C THR A 122 17.00 -16.39 -12.99
N PRO A 123 16.18 -16.42 -14.06
CA PRO A 123 15.95 -15.24 -14.89
C PRO A 123 15.10 -14.21 -14.14
N LEU A 124 15.21 -12.94 -14.52
CA LEU A 124 14.23 -11.95 -14.08
C LEU A 124 12.90 -12.26 -14.75
N ARG A 125 11.88 -12.54 -13.95
CA ARG A 125 10.53 -12.85 -14.42
C ARG A 125 9.66 -11.60 -14.35
N ILE A 126 9.07 -11.24 -15.48
CA ILE A 126 8.30 -10.02 -15.66
C ILE A 126 6.94 -10.40 -16.24
N PRO A 127 5.83 -10.18 -15.50
CA PRO A 127 4.51 -10.38 -16.06
C PRO A 127 4.19 -9.26 -17.06
N ILE A 128 3.70 -9.63 -18.23
CA ILE A 128 3.37 -8.74 -19.35
C ILE A 128 1.85 -8.75 -19.56
N ARG A 129 1.26 -7.55 -19.64
CA ARG A 129 -0.17 -7.35 -19.79
C ARG A 129 -0.55 -7.20 -21.25
N ASP A 130 0.17 -6.35 -21.97
CA ASP A 130 -0.10 -6.01 -23.36
C ASP A 130 1.19 -6.09 -24.19
N LEU A 131 1.26 -7.05 -25.10
CA LEU A 131 2.46 -7.28 -25.92
C LEU A 131 2.76 -6.17 -26.92
N GLU A 132 1.76 -5.35 -27.27
CA GLU A 132 1.91 -4.25 -28.22
C GLU A 132 2.30 -2.95 -27.51
N ARG A 133 1.86 -2.77 -26.26
CA ARG A 133 2.04 -1.52 -25.52
C ARG A 133 3.14 -1.58 -24.46
N ASP A 134 3.33 -2.71 -23.81
CA ASP A 134 4.30 -2.84 -22.72
C ASP A 134 5.72 -2.86 -23.30
N MET A 135 6.62 -2.12 -22.67
CA MET A 135 8.00 -1.98 -23.12
C MET A 135 8.95 -2.51 -22.06
N VAL A 136 9.95 -3.27 -22.50
CA VAL A 136 11.07 -3.68 -21.65
C VAL A 136 12.33 -2.98 -22.14
N ARG A 137 12.82 -2.05 -21.33
CA ARG A 137 14.04 -1.29 -21.57
C ARG A 137 15.19 -1.90 -20.80
N VAL A 138 16.32 -2.10 -21.46
CA VAL A 138 17.59 -2.47 -20.83
C VAL A 138 18.52 -1.27 -20.97
N GLN A 139 18.76 -0.57 -19.87
CA GLN A 139 19.66 0.59 -19.83
C GLN A 139 21.01 0.15 -19.25
N LEU A 140 22.11 0.61 -19.81
CA LEU A 140 23.44 0.36 -19.30
C LEU A 140 24.04 1.63 -18.72
N TYR A 141 24.74 1.47 -17.61
CA TYR A 141 25.46 2.53 -16.93
C TYR A 141 26.87 2.09 -16.60
N ASP A 142 27.73 3.08 -16.37
CA ASP A 142 29.05 2.91 -15.80
C ASP A 142 29.11 3.57 -14.42
N GLU A 143 29.87 3.00 -13.49
CA GLU A 143 30.12 3.58 -12.17
C GLU A 143 31.62 3.73 -11.94
N ALA A 144 32.10 4.97 -11.87
CA ALA A 144 33.51 5.31 -11.67
C ALA A 144 33.65 6.28 -10.49
N GLY A 145 33.83 5.74 -9.28
CA GLY A 145 33.94 6.56 -8.07
C GLY A 145 32.62 7.21 -7.68
N TRP A 146 32.42 8.49 -8.02
CA TRP A 146 31.20 9.25 -7.71
C TRP A 146 30.36 9.61 -8.95
N SER A 147 30.85 9.32 -10.17
CA SER A 147 30.08 9.50 -11.40
C SER A 147 29.35 8.23 -11.80
N VAL A 148 28.13 8.42 -12.29
CA VAL A 148 27.35 7.37 -12.97
C VAL A 148 27.09 7.88 -14.38
N ASP A 149 27.70 7.24 -15.37
CA ASP A 149 27.58 7.64 -16.77
C ASP A 149 26.59 6.75 -17.52
N ASP A 150 25.78 7.37 -18.37
CA ASP A 150 24.86 6.65 -19.27
C ASP A 150 25.64 6.05 -20.45
N LEU A 151 25.55 4.72 -20.63
CA LEU A 151 26.18 3.98 -21.74
C LEU A 151 25.18 3.64 -22.87
N GLY A 152 23.92 4.07 -22.74
CA GLY A 152 22.84 3.85 -23.68
C GLY A 152 21.82 2.79 -23.26
N PHE A 153 20.78 2.64 -24.07
CA PHE A 153 19.67 1.71 -23.81
C PHE A 153 19.20 0.93 -25.02
N ALA A 154 18.59 -0.22 -24.78
CA ALA A 154 17.85 -0.97 -25.78
C ALA A 154 16.40 -1.15 -25.33
N VAL A 155 15.46 -1.08 -26.26
CA VAL A 155 14.05 -1.43 -26.02
C VAL A 155 13.75 -2.74 -26.75
N LEU A 156 13.19 -3.71 -26.01
CA LEU A 156 12.79 -5.00 -26.56
C LEU A 156 11.36 -4.92 -27.09
N LYS A 157 11.18 -5.28 -28.36
CA LYS A 157 9.85 -5.49 -28.96
C LYS A 157 9.32 -6.86 -28.53
N LEU A 158 8.34 -6.87 -27.64
CA LEU A 158 7.82 -8.11 -27.06
C LEU A 158 6.99 -8.94 -28.04
N SER A 159 6.34 -8.30 -29.02
CA SER A 159 5.59 -8.98 -30.09
C SER A 159 6.44 -9.98 -30.88
N ASP A 160 7.73 -9.69 -31.04
CA ASP A 160 8.66 -10.53 -31.81
C ASP A 160 9.14 -11.75 -31.02
N LEU A 161 8.78 -11.86 -29.74
CA LEU A 161 9.25 -12.88 -28.80
C LEU A 161 8.24 -13.99 -28.52
N ILE A 162 6.97 -13.81 -28.89
CA ILE A 162 5.89 -14.73 -28.49
C ILE A 162 6.09 -16.13 -29.10
N ASP A 163 5.83 -17.16 -28.29
CA ASP A 163 5.90 -18.59 -28.65
C ASP A 163 7.25 -19.08 -29.20
N LYS A 164 8.32 -18.30 -29.01
CA LYS A 164 9.68 -18.72 -29.35
C LYS A 164 10.33 -19.41 -28.16
N PRO A 165 11.20 -20.42 -28.40
CA PRO A 165 12.06 -20.96 -27.35
C PRO A 165 12.98 -19.85 -26.79
N GLU A 166 13.62 -20.12 -25.65
CA GLU A 166 14.62 -19.20 -25.12
C GLU A 166 15.67 -18.87 -26.20
N GLN A 167 15.88 -17.58 -26.42
CA GLN A 167 16.75 -17.09 -27.48
C GLN A 167 17.61 -15.92 -27.00
N GLU A 168 18.84 -15.87 -27.50
CA GLU A 168 19.72 -14.71 -27.35
C GLU A 168 19.35 -13.65 -28.39
N LEU A 169 18.88 -12.50 -27.93
CA LEU A 169 18.69 -11.32 -28.76
C LEU A 169 19.83 -10.35 -28.56
N THR A 170 20.47 -9.95 -29.66
CA THR A 170 21.43 -8.85 -29.67
C THR A 170 20.75 -7.61 -30.24
N VAL A 171 20.68 -6.55 -29.43
CA VAL A 171 19.99 -5.30 -29.77
C VAL A 171 20.98 -4.15 -29.74
N ASN A 172 20.88 -3.26 -30.72
CA ASN A 172 21.70 -2.06 -30.76
C ASN A 172 21.31 -1.12 -29.62
N LEU A 173 22.31 -0.52 -28.98
CA LEU A 173 22.09 0.52 -27.99
C LEU A 173 21.80 1.86 -28.68
N GLU A 174 20.83 2.57 -28.12
CA GLU A 174 20.38 3.91 -28.47
C GLU A 174 20.70 4.89 -27.33
N GLY A 175 20.42 6.18 -27.57
CA GLY A 175 20.70 7.26 -26.61
C GLY A 175 22.06 7.93 -26.82
N LEU A 176 22.28 9.04 -26.10
CA LEU A 176 23.50 9.86 -26.20
C LEU A 176 24.75 9.16 -25.61
N GLY A 177 24.53 8.21 -24.70
CA GLY A 177 25.56 7.38 -24.08
C GLY A 177 26.12 6.29 -25.01
N ALA A 178 25.32 5.79 -25.94
CA ALA A 178 25.68 4.68 -26.81
C ALA A 178 26.66 5.10 -27.92
N ASN A 179 27.55 4.18 -28.34
CA ASN A 179 28.21 4.30 -29.63
C ASN A 179 27.22 3.90 -30.73
N LYS A 180 26.42 4.87 -31.19
CA LYS A 180 25.25 4.64 -32.05
C LYS A 180 25.57 3.78 -33.27
N GLY A 181 24.86 2.66 -33.41
CA GLY A 181 25.05 1.69 -34.50
C GLY A 181 26.25 0.74 -34.34
N VAL A 182 26.97 0.82 -33.22
CA VAL A 182 28.16 0.00 -32.94
C VAL A 182 28.02 -0.75 -31.61
N SER A 183 27.59 -0.07 -30.54
CA SER A 183 27.39 -0.71 -29.24
C SER A 183 26.13 -1.57 -29.25
N THR A 184 26.23 -2.77 -28.67
CA THR A 184 25.09 -3.70 -28.57
C THR A 184 24.99 -4.31 -27.18
N VAL A 185 23.79 -4.75 -26.82
CA VAL A 185 23.53 -5.57 -25.65
C VAL A 185 22.91 -6.89 -26.10
N THR A 186 23.40 -8.00 -25.55
CA THR A 186 22.84 -9.33 -25.74
C THR A 186 22.08 -9.74 -24.48
N VAL A 187 20.81 -10.08 -24.67
CA VAL A 187 19.92 -10.59 -23.62
C VAL A 187 19.43 -11.98 -23.99
N SER A 188 19.34 -12.89 -23.02
CA SER A 188 18.53 -14.09 -23.17
C SER A 188 17.10 -13.75 -22.78
N CYS A 189 16.14 -14.15 -23.59
CA CYS A 189 14.74 -13.95 -23.28
C CYS A 189 13.85 -15.10 -23.74
N ARG A 190 12.80 -15.34 -22.97
CA ARG A 190 11.74 -16.30 -23.30
C ARG A 190 10.40 -15.70 -22.87
N LEU A 191 9.52 -15.47 -23.84
CA LEU A 191 8.16 -14.99 -23.60
C LEU A 191 7.19 -16.15 -23.83
N ARG A 192 6.32 -16.42 -22.85
CA ARG A 192 5.31 -17.48 -22.97
C ARG A 192 3.94 -17.03 -22.44
N PRO A 193 2.83 -17.53 -22.99
CA PRO A 193 1.51 -17.32 -22.41
C PRO A 193 1.47 -17.77 -20.95
N LEU A 194 0.76 -17.01 -20.10
CA LEU A 194 0.69 -17.32 -18.67
C LEU A 194 0.07 -18.71 -18.41
N ALA A 195 -0.87 -19.13 -19.26
CA ALA A 195 -1.50 -20.44 -19.23
C ALA A 195 -0.54 -21.62 -19.46
N GLN A 196 0.63 -21.37 -20.05
CA GLN A 196 1.66 -22.39 -20.30
C GLN A 196 2.77 -22.40 -19.24
N CYS A 197 2.69 -21.52 -18.23
CA CYS A 197 3.69 -21.44 -17.18
C CYS A 197 3.48 -22.53 -16.11
N THR A 198 4.57 -23.07 -15.58
CA THR A 198 4.49 -24.07 -14.51
C THR A 198 4.04 -23.46 -13.19
N ALA A 199 3.54 -24.28 -12.27
CA ALA A 199 3.18 -23.83 -10.93
C ALA A 199 4.39 -23.24 -10.15
N GLU A 200 5.62 -23.66 -10.47
CA GLU A 200 6.85 -23.11 -9.90
C GLU A 200 7.19 -21.74 -10.51
N GLU A 201 7.03 -21.57 -11.82
CA GLU A 201 7.23 -20.29 -12.50
C GLU A 201 6.20 -19.25 -12.06
N LEU A 202 4.93 -19.62 -12.00
CA LEU A 202 3.86 -18.78 -11.44
C LEU A 202 4.03 -18.60 -9.93
N GLY A 203 4.45 -19.66 -9.24
CA GLY A 203 4.80 -19.64 -7.83
C GLY A 203 6.00 -18.73 -7.54
N SER A 204 6.80 -18.38 -8.54
CA SER A 204 7.90 -17.42 -8.41
C SER A 204 7.53 -15.97 -8.78
N LEU A 205 6.44 -15.78 -9.53
CA LEU A 205 5.75 -14.48 -9.62
C LEU A 205 5.07 -14.18 -8.29
N ALA A 206 4.42 -15.20 -7.72
CA ALA A 206 3.95 -15.20 -6.35
C ALA A 206 5.16 -15.06 -5.43
N ALA A 207 6.28 -15.78 -5.64
CA ALA A 207 7.54 -15.57 -4.94
C ALA A 207 8.31 -14.28 -5.35
N TRP A 208 7.61 -13.26 -5.87
CA TRP A 208 7.94 -11.87 -5.52
C TRP A 208 7.61 -11.55 -4.05
N HIS A 209 6.99 -12.47 -3.28
CA HIS A 209 7.57 -13.30 -2.20
C HIS A 209 6.51 -14.00 -1.34
N THR A 210 5.57 -14.69 -1.96
CA THR A 210 4.44 -15.26 -1.24
C THR A 210 4.73 -16.69 -0.88
N THR A 211 4.62 -17.00 0.41
CA THR A 211 4.25 -18.35 0.82
C THR A 211 2.80 -18.57 0.35
N ASN A 212 2.55 -19.66 -0.38
CA ASN A 212 1.20 -19.99 -0.84
C ASN A 212 0.36 -20.51 0.33
N ARG A 213 -0.73 -19.83 0.70
CA ARG A 213 -1.97 -20.50 1.13
C ARG A 213 -3.20 -19.60 1.07
N ALA A 214 -4.34 -20.25 0.88
CA ALA A 214 -5.65 -19.65 0.67
C ALA A 214 -6.11 -18.83 1.88
N ALA A 215 -6.74 -17.69 1.61
CA ALA A 215 -7.49 -16.95 2.61
C ALA A 215 -8.67 -17.81 3.13
N PRO A 216 -8.85 -17.95 4.44
CA PRO A 216 -9.97 -18.70 4.98
C PRO A 216 -11.27 -17.99 4.67
N ALA A 217 -12.22 -18.72 4.08
CA ALA A 217 -13.63 -18.40 4.20
C ALA A 217 -14.06 -18.87 5.59
N GLY A 218 -14.48 -17.94 6.44
CA GLY A 218 -14.93 -18.23 7.80
C GLY A 218 -13.85 -17.94 8.84
N THR A 219 -14.09 -16.93 9.64
CA THR A 219 -13.32 -16.55 10.83
C THR A 219 -13.52 -17.61 11.92
N GLU A 220 -12.63 -18.60 11.98
CA GLU A 220 -12.34 -19.28 13.25
C GLU A 220 -11.10 -18.63 13.88
N VAL A 221 -11.21 -18.36 15.19
CA VAL A 221 -10.17 -17.76 16.03
C VAL A 221 -8.94 -18.66 15.99
N THR A 222 -7.86 -18.21 15.33
CA THR A 222 -6.59 -18.95 15.33
C THR A 222 -5.92 -18.89 16.71
N ASP A 223 -5.08 -19.89 17.01
CA ASP A 223 -4.34 -19.97 18.29
C ASP A 223 -3.45 -18.75 18.54
N ASP A 224 -3.02 -18.03 17.51
CA ASP A 224 -2.27 -16.76 17.63
C ASP A 224 -3.14 -15.60 18.13
N MET A 225 -4.40 -15.52 17.67
CA MET A 225 -5.38 -14.58 18.23
C MET A 225 -5.74 -14.98 19.67
N ALA A 226 -5.86 -16.27 19.96
CA ALA A 226 -6.09 -16.76 21.32
C ALA A 226 -4.90 -16.44 22.24
N ASN A 227 -3.66 -16.49 21.75
CA ASN A 227 -2.46 -16.06 22.48
C ASN A 227 -2.37 -14.54 22.62
N TYR A 228 -2.77 -13.77 21.62
CA TYR A 228 -2.95 -12.32 21.72
C TYR A 228 -3.97 -11.97 22.82
N PHE A 229 -5.14 -12.62 22.84
CA PHE A 229 -6.15 -12.41 23.89
C PHE A 229 -5.70 -12.95 25.26
N ARG A 230 -4.95 -14.07 25.35
CA ARG A 230 -4.44 -14.64 26.62
C ARG A 230 -3.30 -13.82 27.22
N MET A 231 -2.33 -13.40 26.40
CA MET A 231 -1.17 -12.62 26.85
C MET A 231 -1.59 -11.26 27.39
N TRP A 232 -2.64 -10.66 26.81
CA TRP A 232 -3.15 -9.35 27.25
C TRP A 232 -4.30 -9.42 28.26
N GLY A 233 -5.08 -10.51 28.27
CA GLY A 233 -6.03 -10.80 29.36
C GLY A 233 -5.36 -10.99 30.72
N ALA A 234 -4.07 -11.38 30.73
CA ALA A 234 -3.24 -11.43 31.93
C ALA A 234 -2.79 -10.04 32.44
N VAL A 235 -2.86 -8.99 31.61
CA VAL A 235 -2.49 -7.60 31.96
C VAL A 235 -3.69 -6.83 32.55
N SER A 236 -4.92 -7.30 32.35
CA SER A 236 -6.15 -6.68 32.86
C SER A 236 -6.63 -7.31 34.17
N ASN A 237 -6.10 -6.87 35.31
CA ASN A 237 -6.81 -7.04 36.59
C ASN A 237 -7.96 -6.03 36.68
N ASN A 238 -9.09 -6.36 36.04
CA ASN A 238 -10.48 -6.04 36.41
C ASN A 238 -11.37 -5.91 35.17
N SER A 239 -12.51 -6.63 35.21
CA SER A 239 -13.62 -6.64 34.25
C SER A 239 -13.29 -7.13 32.82
N THR A 240 -13.50 -8.42 32.60
CA THR A 240 -13.74 -8.98 31.26
C THR A 240 -14.87 -8.20 30.59
N PRO A 241 -14.67 -7.60 29.40
CA PRO A 241 -15.77 -7.05 28.62
C PRO A 241 -16.77 -8.17 28.35
N ALA A 242 -18.06 -7.90 28.56
CA ALA A 242 -19.12 -8.82 28.15
C ALA A 242 -18.90 -9.23 26.69
N LYS A 243 -18.99 -10.53 26.37
CA LYS A 243 -18.81 -11.03 24.99
C LYS A 243 -19.78 -10.28 24.07
N ASN A 244 -19.26 -9.40 23.21
CA ASN A 244 -20.05 -8.77 22.15
C ASN A 244 -20.54 -9.89 21.21
N PRO A 245 -21.85 -10.09 21.02
CA PRO A 245 -22.37 -11.16 20.16
C PRO A 245 -22.20 -10.88 18.66
N TYR A 246 -21.80 -9.65 18.29
CA TYR A 246 -21.65 -9.24 16.90
C TYR A 246 -20.21 -9.44 16.40
N THR A 247 -20.09 -9.81 15.13
CA THR A 247 -18.83 -9.83 14.36
C THR A 247 -18.90 -8.75 13.27
N TRP A 248 -17.76 -8.40 12.67
CA TRP A 248 -17.72 -7.48 11.53
C TRP A 248 -18.61 -7.95 10.37
N ASP A 249 -18.57 -9.26 10.07
CA ASP A 249 -19.40 -9.87 9.02
C ASP A 249 -20.90 -9.69 9.31
N ASN A 250 -21.33 -9.97 10.54
CA ASN A 250 -22.74 -9.85 10.91
C ASN A 250 -23.20 -8.38 10.88
N LEU A 251 -22.35 -7.43 11.27
CA LEU A 251 -22.63 -6.00 11.13
C LEU A 251 -22.74 -5.58 9.66
N GLY A 252 -21.88 -6.14 8.79
CA GLY A 252 -21.94 -5.92 7.35
C GLY A 252 -23.26 -6.41 6.74
N VAL A 253 -23.70 -7.61 7.12
CA VAL A 253 -24.99 -8.17 6.70
C VAL A 253 -26.16 -7.32 7.20
N LEU A 254 -26.11 -6.82 8.44
CA LEU A 254 -27.17 -5.98 9.02
C LEU A 254 -27.33 -4.64 8.30
N LEU A 255 -26.22 -4.01 7.88
CA LEU A 255 -26.25 -2.77 7.12
C LEU A 255 -26.66 -2.98 5.66
N GLY A 256 -26.30 -4.13 5.08
CA GLY A 256 -26.50 -4.42 3.67
C GLY A 256 -25.72 -3.47 2.75
N GLY A 257 -26.07 -3.50 1.45
CA GLY A 257 -25.46 -2.63 0.46
C GLY A 257 -23.94 -2.81 0.41
N GLU A 258 -23.20 -1.70 0.47
CA GLU A 258 -21.74 -1.70 0.40
C GLU A 258 -21.04 -2.49 1.52
N ALA A 259 -21.71 -2.62 2.67
CA ALA A 259 -21.17 -3.33 3.83
C ALA A 259 -21.17 -4.85 3.65
N ALA A 260 -22.03 -5.34 2.74
CA ALA A 260 -22.15 -6.75 2.40
C ALA A 260 -21.36 -7.11 1.12
N ASP A 261 -20.72 -6.13 0.48
CA ASP A 261 -19.93 -6.38 -0.73
C ASP A 261 -18.75 -7.31 -0.41
N LYS A 262 -18.66 -8.41 -1.14
CA LYS A 262 -17.53 -9.35 -0.99
C LYS A 262 -16.24 -8.70 -1.49
N LEU A 263 -15.27 -8.53 -0.59
CA LEU A 263 -13.90 -8.14 -0.91
C LEU A 263 -13.05 -9.40 -1.07
N THR A 264 -12.35 -9.52 -2.19
CA THR A 264 -11.42 -10.63 -2.44
C THR A 264 -9.99 -10.20 -2.16
N PRO A 265 -9.21 -10.98 -1.39
CA PRO A 265 -7.80 -10.67 -1.17
C PRO A 265 -7.03 -10.82 -2.48
N VAL A 266 -6.18 -9.84 -2.77
CA VAL A 266 -5.36 -9.78 -3.98
C VAL A 266 -3.91 -10.00 -3.62
N ALA A 267 -3.41 -9.26 -2.64
CA ALA A 267 -2.02 -9.35 -2.23
C ALA A 267 -1.85 -9.06 -0.74
N PHE A 268 -0.82 -9.63 -0.13
CA PHE A 268 -0.31 -9.24 1.18
C PHE A 268 1.14 -8.84 0.99
N LEU A 269 1.53 -7.67 1.49
CA LEU A 269 2.91 -7.22 1.48
C LEU A 269 3.46 -7.25 2.90
N ASP A 270 4.71 -7.66 3.04
CA ASP A 270 5.42 -7.70 4.31
C ASP A 270 6.86 -7.20 4.14
N ASN A 271 7.24 -6.20 4.92
CA ASN A 271 8.62 -5.75 5.03
C ASN A 271 9.16 -6.08 6.42
N GLY A 272 9.92 -7.18 6.52
CA GLY A 272 10.51 -7.62 7.78
C GLY A 272 11.55 -6.66 8.37
N GLY A 273 12.13 -5.76 7.57
CA GLY A 273 13.10 -4.77 8.07
C GLY A 273 12.46 -3.60 8.83
N THR A 274 11.21 -3.28 8.52
CA THR A 274 10.43 -2.20 9.16
C THR A 274 9.18 -2.71 9.88
N ASP A 275 9.00 -4.04 9.93
CA ASP A 275 7.81 -4.73 10.45
C ASP A 275 6.52 -4.06 9.95
N THR A 276 6.45 -3.86 8.63
CA THR A 276 5.36 -3.12 7.97
C THR A 276 4.64 -4.03 7.00
N GLN A 277 3.33 -4.19 7.21
CA GLN A 277 2.48 -5.04 6.40
C GLN A 277 1.27 -4.30 5.83
N VAL A 278 0.83 -4.74 4.64
CA VAL A 278 -0.38 -4.23 4.01
C VAL A 278 -1.09 -5.33 3.23
N TRP A 279 -2.39 -5.48 3.49
CA TRP A 279 -3.28 -6.27 2.66
C TRP A 279 -3.90 -5.40 1.56
N ILE A 280 -4.06 -5.99 0.39
CA ILE A 280 -4.76 -5.40 -0.75
C ILE A 280 -5.95 -6.31 -1.08
N PHE A 281 -7.15 -5.75 -1.03
CA PHE A 281 -8.39 -6.42 -1.42
C PHE A 281 -9.06 -5.70 -2.58
N ARG A 282 -9.86 -6.40 -3.38
CA ARG A 282 -10.64 -5.76 -4.44
C ARG A 282 -12.05 -6.32 -4.54
N ASN A 283 -12.92 -5.56 -5.16
CA ASN A 283 -14.18 -6.02 -5.73
C ASN A 283 -14.25 -5.49 -7.16
N VAL A 284 -14.15 -6.39 -8.13
CA VAL A 284 -14.07 -6.03 -9.56
C VAL A 284 -15.42 -5.51 -10.07
N GLU A 285 -16.53 -6.13 -9.66
CA GLU A 285 -17.89 -5.75 -10.09
C GLU A 285 -18.25 -4.32 -9.68
N LYS A 286 -17.83 -3.92 -8.47
CA LYS A 286 -18.06 -2.58 -7.90
C LYS A 286 -16.89 -1.62 -8.12
N ARG A 287 -15.80 -2.08 -8.75
CA ARG A 287 -14.53 -1.35 -8.93
C ARG A 287 -14.05 -0.69 -7.64
N LYS A 288 -13.96 -1.50 -6.59
CA LYS A 288 -13.42 -1.10 -5.29
C LYS A 288 -12.07 -1.74 -5.06
N LEU A 289 -11.14 -0.97 -4.55
CA LEU A 289 -9.82 -1.42 -4.11
C LEU A 289 -9.63 -0.96 -2.67
N VAL A 290 -9.22 -1.87 -1.79
CA VAL A 290 -8.95 -1.59 -0.38
C VAL A 290 -7.48 -1.87 -0.09
N LEU A 291 -6.78 -0.90 0.49
CA LEU A 291 -5.47 -1.09 1.09
C LEU A 291 -5.63 -1.04 2.61
N ALA A 292 -5.31 -2.13 3.30
CA ALA A 292 -5.43 -2.25 4.75
C ALA A 292 -4.04 -2.43 5.37
N PHE A 293 -3.54 -1.37 6.02
CA PHE A 293 -2.24 -1.39 6.68
C PHE A 293 -2.38 -1.94 8.10
N ARG A 294 -1.47 -2.86 8.45
CA ARG A 294 -1.39 -3.44 9.79
C ARG A 294 -0.73 -2.46 10.77
N GLY A 295 -1.18 -2.46 12.02
CA GLY A 295 -0.48 -1.77 13.11
C GLY A 295 0.45 -2.71 13.91
N THR A 296 1.18 -2.18 14.88
CA THR A 296 2.14 -2.98 15.68
C THR A 296 1.44 -3.82 16.74
N GLU A 297 1.85 -5.09 16.93
CA GLU A 297 1.26 -6.02 17.92
C GLU A 297 1.64 -5.70 19.38
N LYS A 298 2.77 -5.01 19.60
CA LYS A 298 3.32 -4.69 20.93
C LYS A 298 2.80 -3.34 21.44
N GLY A 299 1.51 -3.31 21.78
CA GLY A 299 0.69 -2.18 22.27
C GLY A 299 1.39 -1.13 23.18
N ALA A 300 2.00 -1.59 24.27
CA ALA A 300 2.58 -0.68 25.26
C ALA A 300 3.97 -0.16 24.87
N ASP A 301 4.78 -1.01 24.22
CA ASP A 301 6.12 -0.64 23.75
C ASP A 301 6.04 0.38 22.62
N TRP A 302 5.03 0.28 21.74
CA TRP A 302 4.86 1.22 20.64
C TRP A 302 4.48 2.62 21.15
N LEU A 303 3.62 2.77 22.18
CA LEU A 303 3.25 4.07 22.75
C LEU A 303 4.48 4.85 23.19
N THR A 304 5.41 4.14 23.82
CA THR A 304 6.69 4.66 24.28
C THR A 304 7.59 5.01 23.07
N ASN A 305 7.63 4.17 22.04
CA ASN A 305 8.43 4.41 20.82
C ASN A 305 7.91 5.58 19.96
N ILE A 306 6.60 5.69 19.74
CA ILE A 306 5.99 6.79 18.96
C ILE A 306 6.22 8.14 19.66
N ASN A 307 6.28 8.16 21.00
CA ASN A 307 6.48 9.39 21.76
C ASN A 307 7.97 9.77 21.97
N ILE A 308 8.92 8.82 21.89
CA ILE A 308 10.33 9.05 22.28
C ILE A 308 11.32 8.99 21.12
N THR A 309 11.19 8.07 20.15
CA THR A 309 12.31 7.75 19.23
C THR A 309 12.23 8.39 17.85
N SER A 310 11.12 9.01 17.43
CA SER A 310 11.00 9.51 16.04
C SER A 310 10.04 10.69 15.80
N CYS A 311 9.70 11.48 16.83
CA CYS A 311 8.89 12.69 16.67
C CYS A 311 9.53 13.78 15.78
N LYS A 312 10.68 13.54 15.15
CA LYS A 312 11.30 14.48 14.22
C LYS A 312 10.40 14.62 12.98
N PRO A 313 9.91 15.83 12.69
CA PRO A 313 9.20 16.09 11.46
C PRO A 313 10.18 15.94 10.30
N THR A 314 9.77 15.25 9.25
CA THR A 314 10.52 15.18 8.01
C THR A 314 9.67 15.64 6.85
N SER A 315 10.32 16.19 5.82
CA SER A 315 9.63 16.60 4.60
C SER A 315 9.15 15.39 3.83
N LEU A 316 7.88 15.43 3.42
CA LEU A 316 7.37 14.51 2.42
C LEU A 316 8.01 14.83 1.06
N ILE A 317 8.64 13.83 0.44
CA ILE A 317 9.14 13.93 -0.93
C ILE A 317 7.93 14.12 -1.86
N GLY A 318 7.98 15.11 -2.75
CA GLY A 318 6.91 15.35 -3.74
C GLY A 318 5.73 16.17 -3.23
N SER A 319 5.89 16.95 -2.16
CA SER A 319 4.87 17.89 -1.69
C SER A 319 4.49 18.89 -2.78
N ARG A 320 3.19 19.19 -2.92
CA ARG A 320 2.67 20.14 -3.92
C ARG A 320 3.38 21.51 -3.79
N PRO A 321 3.76 22.17 -4.90
CA PRO A 321 4.42 23.48 -4.87
C PRO A 321 3.64 24.58 -4.12
N ASP A 322 2.30 24.45 -4.11
CA ASP A 322 1.38 25.44 -3.54
C ASP A 322 0.61 24.94 -2.31
N SER A 323 1.12 23.89 -1.65
CA SER A 323 0.36 23.10 -0.67
C SER A 323 -0.32 23.92 0.43
N VAL A 324 0.38 24.85 1.11
CA VAL A 324 -0.25 25.77 2.08
C VAL A 324 0.58 27.06 2.27
N GLY A 325 0.50 28.01 1.33
CA GLY A 325 1.06 29.36 1.52
C GLY A 325 2.58 29.41 1.83
N GLY A 326 3.35 28.47 1.30
CA GLY A 326 4.80 28.35 1.54
C GLY A 326 5.21 27.61 2.82
N SER A 327 4.26 27.10 3.61
CA SER A 327 4.56 26.30 4.81
C SER A 327 5.06 24.89 4.44
N GLN A 328 6.13 24.45 5.09
CA GLN A 328 6.68 23.11 4.86
C GLN A 328 5.73 22.03 5.39
N ILE A 329 5.41 21.05 4.54
CA ILE A 329 4.67 19.85 4.93
C ILE A 329 5.60 18.91 5.68
N LEU A 330 5.22 18.56 6.90
CA LEU A 330 6.02 17.77 7.81
C LEU A 330 5.22 16.61 8.39
N VAL A 331 5.82 15.42 8.39
CA VAL A 331 5.22 14.19 8.95
C VAL A 331 6.17 13.49 9.91
N HIS A 332 5.62 12.61 10.74
CA HIS A 332 6.39 11.81 11.68
C HIS A 332 7.40 10.90 10.93
N GLN A 333 8.70 11.07 11.21
CA GLN A 333 9.76 10.38 10.48
C GLN A 333 9.65 8.86 10.52
N GLY A 334 9.25 8.29 11.66
CA GLY A 334 9.08 6.84 11.79
C GLY A 334 7.97 6.29 10.90
N PHE A 335 6.84 6.99 10.83
CA PHE A 335 5.70 6.56 10.00
C PHE A 335 6.06 6.67 8.52
N PHE A 336 6.74 7.75 8.13
CA PHE A 336 7.22 7.91 6.77
C PHE A 336 8.28 6.86 6.39
N GLY A 337 9.17 6.50 7.31
CA GLY A 337 10.14 5.42 7.13
C GLY A 337 9.47 4.07 6.85
N ALA A 338 8.52 3.68 7.69
CA ALA A 338 7.72 2.47 7.53
C ALA A 338 6.91 2.48 6.23
N TYR A 339 6.16 3.55 5.95
CA TYR A 339 5.39 3.64 4.70
C TYR A 339 6.28 3.54 3.46
N LYS A 340 7.44 4.22 3.44
CA LYS A 340 8.39 4.16 2.31
C LYS A 340 8.86 2.75 1.99
N SER A 341 8.93 1.84 2.96
CA SER A 341 9.40 0.48 2.73
C SER A 341 8.43 -0.28 1.82
N VAL A 342 7.13 -0.08 1.99
CA VAL A 342 6.08 -0.75 1.19
C VAL A 342 5.53 0.10 0.03
N ARG A 343 5.73 1.42 0.05
CA ARG A 343 5.17 2.40 -0.92
C ARG A 343 5.26 1.96 -2.37
N LYS A 344 6.47 1.61 -2.86
CA LYS A 344 6.68 1.32 -4.29
C LYS A 344 5.82 0.14 -4.74
N THR A 345 5.84 -0.95 -3.98
CA THR A 345 5.10 -2.16 -4.31
C THR A 345 3.59 -1.94 -4.19
N SER A 346 3.14 -1.24 -3.13
CA SER A 346 1.73 -0.88 -2.96
C SER A 346 1.21 -0.05 -4.14
N ASN A 347 1.91 1.03 -4.51
CA ASN A 347 1.46 1.92 -5.58
C ASN A 347 1.42 1.20 -6.94
N VAL A 348 2.43 0.38 -7.25
CA VAL A 348 2.43 -0.43 -8.48
C VAL A 348 1.21 -1.36 -8.53
N LEU A 349 0.83 -2.00 -7.41
CA LEU A 349 -0.37 -2.84 -7.37
C LEU A 349 -1.66 -2.02 -7.51
N VAL A 350 -1.73 -0.83 -6.91
CA VAL A 350 -2.84 0.11 -7.12
C VAL A 350 -2.98 0.45 -8.60
N ASP A 351 -1.89 0.82 -9.26
CA ASP A 351 -1.91 1.19 -10.67
C ASP A 351 -2.33 0.00 -11.55
N ILE A 352 -1.76 -1.19 -11.32
CA ILE A 352 -2.11 -2.41 -12.05
C ILE A 352 -3.61 -2.70 -11.96
N ILE A 353 -4.18 -2.66 -10.76
CA ILE A 353 -5.59 -2.99 -10.51
C ILE A 353 -6.51 -1.91 -11.08
N THR A 354 -6.19 -0.64 -10.85
CA THR A 354 -7.05 0.48 -11.25
C THR A 354 -6.89 0.87 -12.72
N GLY A 355 -5.81 0.43 -13.37
CA GLY A 355 -5.38 0.95 -14.66
C GLY A 355 -4.69 2.32 -14.56
N GLY A 356 -4.38 2.78 -13.35
CA GLY A 356 -3.81 4.09 -13.05
C GLY A 356 -4.82 5.25 -13.15
N PHE A 357 -4.32 6.47 -12.97
CA PHE A 357 -5.18 7.65 -12.80
C PHE A 357 -5.93 8.12 -14.06
N GLY A 358 -5.50 7.73 -15.25
CA GLY A 358 -6.02 8.24 -16.52
C GLY A 358 -6.93 7.30 -17.29
N GLN A 359 -7.52 6.30 -16.62
CA GLN A 359 -8.62 5.55 -17.18
C GLN A 359 -9.82 6.48 -17.49
N PRO A 360 -10.70 6.11 -18.44
CA PRO A 360 -11.91 6.88 -18.69
C PRO A 360 -12.81 6.92 -17.45
N ALA A 361 -13.57 8.01 -17.26
CA ALA A 361 -14.43 8.18 -16.08
C ALA A 361 -15.48 7.07 -15.91
N ASN A 362 -15.95 6.45 -17.01
CA ASN A 362 -16.86 5.29 -16.96
C ASN A 362 -16.17 3.99 -16.51
N GLN A 363 -14.86 4.03 -16.22
CA GLN A 363 -14.02 2.97 -15.68
C GLN A 363 -13.49 3.30 -14.27
N ALA A 364 -14.12 4.26 -13.58
CA ALA A 364 -13.60 4.77 -12.33
C ALA A 364 -13.50 3.73 -11.20
N TRP A 365 -12.42 3.79 -10.45
CA TRP A 365 -12.15 2.96 -9.27
C TRP A 365 -12.30 3.78 -7.98
N ARG A 366 -12.90 3.15 -6.98
CA ARG A 366 -12.90 3.66 -5.60
C ARG A 366 -11.77 3.01 -4.83
N VAL A 367 -10.74 3.79 -4.50
CA VAL A 367 -9.59 3.34 -3.73
C VAL A 367 -9.77 3.80 -2.30
N GLN A 368 -10.00 2.83 -1.41
CA GLN A 368 -10.23 3.01 0.00
C GLN A 368 -8.98 2.57 0.76
N VAL A 369 -8.46 3.44 1.61
CA VAL A 369 -7.27 3.13 2.40
C VAL A 369 -7.67 3.09 3.87
N THR A 370 -7.21 2.08 4.58
CA THR A 370 -7.61 1.85 5.96
C THR A 370 -6.49 1.27 6.80
N GLY A 371 -6.62 1.45 8.12
CA GLY A 371 -5.71 0.86 9.07
C GLY A 371 -6.07 1.21 10.51
N HIS A 372 -5.63 0.36 11.41
CA HIS A 372 -5.77 0.54 12.86
C HIS A 372 -4.44 0.92 13.50
N SER A 373 -4.44 1.76 14.54
CA SER A 373 -3.23 2.15 15.27
C SER A 373 -2.17 2.78 14.34
N LEU A 374 -0.91 2.31 14.42
CA LEU A 374 0.16 2.63 13.45
C LEU A 374 -0.29 2.44 12.00
N GLY A 375 -1.07 1.40 11.70
CA GLY A 375 -1.63 1.16 10.38
C GLY A 375 -2.50 2.32 9.88
N GLY A 376 -3.21 3.01 10.78
CA GLY A 376 -3.95 4.23 10.44
C GLY A 376 -3.03 5.37 9.99
N ALA A 377 -1.86 5.51 10.60
CA ALA A 377 -0.87 6.49 10.17
C ALA A 377 -0.30 6.16 8.78
N LEU A 378 -0.01 4.88 8.51
CA LEU A 378 0.46 4.42 7.20
C LEU A 378 -0.62 4.58 6.12
N ALA A 379 -1.87 4.28 6.45
CA ALA A 379 -3.03 4.51 5.59
C ALA A 379 -3.17 6.00 5.23
N THR A 380 -2.98 6.89 6.20
CA THR A 380 -2.98 8.34 5.98
C THR A 380 -1.90 8.75 4.99
N LEU A 381 -0.65 8.31 5.22
CA LEU A 381 0.48 8.64 4.35
C LEU A 381 0.31 8.08 2.94
N SER A 382 -0.20 6.86 2.81
CA SER A 382 -0.51 6.23 1.53
C SER A 382 -1.60 7.00 0.78
N THR A 383 -2.64 7.45 1.49
CA THR A 383 -3.72 8.24 0.88
C THR A 383 -3.18 9.57 0.37
N TYR A 384 -2.38 10.27 1.18
CA TYR A 384 -1.75 11.52 0.79
C TYR A 384 -0.85 11.37 -0.44
N ASP A 385 -0.05 10.31 -0.49
CA ASP A 385 0.84 10.01 -1.62
C ASP A 385 0.05 9.72 -2.91
N LEU A 386 -1.01 8.92 -2.83
CA LEU A 386 -1.89 8.65 -3.97
C LEU A 386 -2.64 9.91 -4.42
N ALA A 387 -3.09 10.73 -3.48
CA ALA A 387 -3.78 11.99 -3.78
C ALA A 387 -2.85 13.00 -4.46
N SER A 388 -1.58 13.07 -4.03
CA SER A 388 -0.57 13.92 -4.65
C SER A 388 -0.25 13.46 -6.08
N GLN A 389 -0.12 12.14 -6.31
CA GLN A 389 0.07 11.60 -7.66
C GLN A 389 -1.14 11.83 -8.57
N LYS A 390 -2.36 11.66 -8.03
CA LYS A 390 -3.61 11.99 -8.72
C LYS A 390 -3.64 13.46 -9.13
N TRP A 391 -3.32 14.37 -8.22
CA TRP A 391 -3.22 15.80 -8.48
C TRP A 391 -2.21 16.10 -9.60
N ASP A 392 -0.98 15.58 -9.48
CA ASP A 392 0.06 15.76 -10.49
C ASP A 392 -0.38 15.27 -11.88
N TYR A 393 -1.09 14.14 -11.94
CA TYR A 393 -1.69 13.63 -13.16
C TYR A 393 -2.72 14.60 -13.73
N GLU A 394 -3.66 15.08 -12.92
CA GLU A 394 -4.73 15.99 -13.34
C GLU A 394 -4.15 17.31 -13.87
N GLN A 395 -3.11 17.83 -13.23
CA GLN A 395 -2.41 19.05 -13.67
C GLN A 395 -1.66 18.86 -15.00
N LYS A 396 -0.96 17.73 -15.18
CA LYS A 396 -0.18 17.46 -16.41
C LYS A 396 -1.07 17.10 -17.59
N SER A 397 -2.10 16.28 -17.36
CA SER A 397 -3.00 15.79 -18.40
C SER A 397 -4.10 16.77 -18.76
N LYS A 398 -4.42 17.72 -17.87
CA LYS A 398 -5.60 18.61 -17.95
C LYS A 398 -6.92 17.83 -18.06
N SER A 399 -6.96 16.63 -17.50
CA SER A 399 -8.12 15.73 -17.48
C SER A 399 -8.39 15.26 -16.05
N PRO A 400 -9.67 15.12 -15.63
CA PRO A 400 -9.99 14.55 -14.33
C PRO A 400 -9.51 13.10 -14.24
N SER A 401 -9.05 12.69 -13.05
CA SER A 401 -8.71 11.31 -12.80
C SER A 401 -9.96 10.46 -12.56
N ALA A 402 -9.95 9.23 -13.05
CA ALA A 402 -10.99 8.24 -12.79
C ALA A 402 -10.80 7.50 -11.46
N VAL A 403 -9.96 7.98 -10.53
CA VAL A 403 -9.79 7.37 -9.21
C VAL A 403 -10.37 8.29 -8.14
N SER A 404 -11.32 7.79 -7.36
CA SER A 404 -11.77 8.46 -6.13
C SER A 404 -11.03 7.86 -4.93
N LEU A 405 -10.45 8.70 -4.09
CA LEU A 405 -9.71 8.28 -2.90
C LEU A 405 -10.55 8.52 -1.64
N MET A 406 -10.51 7.55 -0.72
CA MET A 406 -11.13 7.65 0.60
C MET A 406 -10.20 7.06 1.64
N VAL A 407 -10.24 7.60 2.86
CA VAL A 407 -9.48 7.06 3.98
C VAL A 407 -10.34 6.96 5.24
N TYR A 408 -10.35 5.78 5.85
CA TYR A 408 -11.01 5.50 7.11
C TYR A 408 -9.97 4.89 8.04
N THR A 409 -9.81 5.43 9.24
CA THR A 409 -8.82 4.90 10.18
C THR A 409 -9.43 4.66 11.54
N PHE A 410 -8.87 3.72 12.29
CA PHE A 410 -9.35 3.31 13.61
C PHE A 410 -8.23 3.52 14.63
N GLY A 411 -8.41 4.39 15.62
CA GLY A 411 -7.37 4.66 16.62
C GLY A 411 -6.09 5.25 16.01
N CYS A 412 -6.21 6.08 14.98
CA CYS A 412 -5.07 6.67 14.30
C CYS A 412 -4.37 7.72 15.17
N PRO A 413 -3.02 7.68 15.31
CA PRO A 413 -2.26 8.77 15.92
C PRO A 413 -2.21 9.99 14.99
N ARG A 414 -1.76 11.14 15.51
CA ARG A 414 -1.46 12.33 14.70
C ARG A 414 -0.27 12.03 13.79
N VAL A 415 -0.39 12.37 12.51
CA VAL A 415 0.57 11.94 11.47
C VAL A 415 1.51 13.06 11.03
N GLY A 416 1.02 14.29 10.95
CA GLY A 416 1.76 15.42 10.41
C GLY A 416 1.34 16.75 11.00
N ASN A 417 1.94 17.82 10.48
CA ASN A 417 1.68 19.18 10.93
C ASN A 417 0.40 19.79 10.35
N SER A 418 0.09 21.02 10.75
CA SER A 418 -1.07 21.76 10.24
C SER A 418 -1.08 21.87 8.71
N ALA A 419 0.09 22.08 8.09
CA ALA A 419 0.21 22.15 6.63
C ALA A 419 -0.17 20.81 5.98
N PHE A 420 0.34 19.69 6.51
CA PHE A 420 -0.04 18.35 6.07
C PHE A 420 -1.55 18.10 6.19
N ALA A 421 -2.13 18.38 7.36
CA ALA A 421 -3.55 18.14 7.62
C ALA A 421 -4.46 18.98 6.71
N THR A 422 -4.11 20.25 6.51
CA THR A 422 -4.83 21.16 5.63
C THR A 422 -4.78 20.70 4.17
N ASP A 423 -3.59 20.33 3.68
CA ASP A 423 -3.44 19.91 2.29
C ASP A 423 -4.14 18.57 2.02
N LEU A 424 -4.06 17.61 2.95
CA LEU A 424 -4.79 16.34 2.85
C LEU A 424 -6.32 16.56 2.78
N ASN A 425 -6.86 17.41 3.66
CA ASN A 425 -8.29 17.74 3.68
C ASN A 425 -8.75 18.46 2.40
N SER A 426 -7.84 19.16 1.72
CA SER A 426 -8.12 19.80 0.42
C SER A 426 -8.21 18.80 -0.73
N MET A 427 -7.42 17.71 -0.66
CA MET A 427 -7.32 16.72 -1.73
C MET A 427 -8.28 15.54 -1.59
N VAL A 428 -8.67 15.19 -0.36
CA VAL A 428 -9.47 14.01 -0.05
C VAL A 428 -10.71 14.42 0.73
N SER A 429 -11.87 14.42 0.06
CA SER A 429 -13.14 14.82 0.67
C SER A 429 -13.69 13.81 1.67
N SER A 430 -13.34 12.53 1.53
CA SER A 430 -13.81 11.43 2.37
C SER A 430 -12.68 10.93 3.27
N ALA A 431 -12.41 11.68 4.32
CA ALA A 431 -11.29 11.49 5.23
C ALA A 431 -11.80 11.39 6.68
N TRP A 432 -11.88 10.16 7.21
CA TRP A 432 -12.57 9.87 8.47
C TRP A 432 -11.67 9.15 9.48
N ARG A 433 -11.73 9.59 10.73
CA ARG A 433 -11.02 8.98 11.86
C ARG A 433 -12.01 8.47 12.89
N ILE A 434 -12.20 7.17 12.98
CA ILE A 434 -12.99 6.55 14.04
C ILE A 434 -12.11 6.44 15.28
N THR A 435 -12.61 6.97 16.40
CA THR A 435 -11.84 7.05 17.64
C THR A 435 -12.69 6.56 18.81
N ASN A 436 -12.07 6.02 19.85
CA ASN A 436 -12.72 5.77 21.13
C ASN A 436 -12.32 6.86 22.15
N PRO A 437 -13.22 7.28 23.07
CA PRO A 437 -12.97 8.41 23.96
C PRO A 437 -11.73 8.27 24.86
N MET A 438 -11.42 7.04 25.32
CA MET A 438 -10.30 6.80 26.22
C MET A 438 -9.06 6.27 25.51
N ASP A 439 -9.12 6.07 24.20
CA ASP A 439 -7.99 5.63 23.39
C ASP A 439 -6.88 6.69 23.38
N CYS A 440 -5.73 6.39 24.02
CA CYS A 440 -4.59 7.31 24.11
C CYS A 440 -3.84 7.53 22.80
N VAL A 441 -3.93 6.60 21.85
CA VAL A 441 -3.20 6.62 20.57
C VAL A 441 -3.60 7.81 19.75
N THR A 442 -4.90 8.09 19.77
CA THR A 442 -5.50 9.24 19.09
C THR A 442 -4.99 10.58 19.62
N SER A 443 -4.30 10.61 20.77
CA SER A 443 -3.74 11.82 21.38
C SER A 443 -2.22 11.93 21.27
N VAL A 444 -1.55 11.00 20.58
CA VAL A 444 -0.09 11.06 20.33
C VAL A 444 0.21 11.24 18.84
N PRO A 445 1.36 11.82 18.47
CA PRO A 445 2.32 12.53 19.32
C PRO A 445 1.72 13.79 19.97
N THR A 446 2.21 14.19 21.15
CA THR A 446 1.63 15.30 21.94
C THR A 446 2.23 16.66 21.62
N GLU A 447 3.28 16.73 20.80
CA GLU A 447 3.89 18.00 20.45
C GLU A 447 2.89 18.88 19.68
N LEU A 448 2.82 20.16 20.08
CA LEU A 448 1.93 21.18 19.50
C LEU A 448 2.00 21.32 17.97
N ARG A 449 3.05 20.78 17.34
CA ARG A 449 3.24 20.81 15.90
C ARG A 449 2.44 19.76 15.14
N PHE A 450 1.97 18.68 15.78
CA PHE A 450 1.19 17.64 15.13
C PHE A 450 -0.30 17.92 15.27
N LEU A 451 -1.03 17.87 14.16
CA LEU A 451 -2.48 18.07 14.13
C LEU A 451 -3.15 16.88 13.45
N HIS A 452 -4.42 16.70 13.80
CA HIS A 452 -5.28 15.75 13.13
C HIS A 452 -5.77 16.28 11.79
N TRP A 453 -5.99 15.35 10.88
CA TRP A 453 -6.62 15.55 9.58
C TRP A 453 -8.02 14.93 9.59
N GLY A 454 -8.83 15.22 8.57
CA GLY A 454 -10.17 14.68 8.40
C GLY A 454 -11.12 15.02 9.57
N THR A 455 -12.25 14.32 9.60
CA THR A 455 -13.25 14.45 10.65
C THR A 455 -13.19 13.24 11.59
N ALA A 456 -13.11 13.50 12.90
CA ALA A 456 -13.22 12.46 13.90
C ALA A 456 -14.68 12.02 14.06
N VAL A 457 -14.90 10.72 14.21
CA VAL A 457 -16.21 10.12 14.48
C VAL A 457 -16.10 9.28 15.75
N GLN A 458 -17.05 9.47 16.66
CA GLN A 458 -17.20 8.71 17.90
C GLN A 458 -18.65 8.29 18.10
N VAL A 459 -18.84 7.26 18.93
CA VAL A 459 -20.16 6.92 19.45
C VAL A 459 -20.60 8.00 20.44
N GLY A 460 -21.73 8.64 20.16
CA GLY A 460 -22.31 9.65 21.02
C GLY A 460 -23.44 9.16 21.92
N PRO A 461 -24.06 10.07 22.69
CA PRO A 461 -25.25 9.78 23.49
C PRO A 461 -26.33 9.12 22.64
N ASN A 462 -27.00 8.11 23.20
CA ASN A 462 -28.03 7.34 22.51
C ASN A 462 -27.53 6.64 21.22
N ASN A 463 -26.24 6.30 21.18
CA ASN A 463 -25.61 5.59 20.07
C ASN A 463 -25.61 6.33 18.72
N ASN A 464 -25.75 7.65 18.72
CA ASN A 464 -25.67 8.45 17.50
C ASN A 464 -24.21 8.65 17.04
N LEU A 465 -24.03 9.12 15.80
CA LEU A 465 -22.73 9.53 15.28
C LEU A 465 -22.40 10.92 15.83
N MET A 466 -21.31 11.03 16.60
CA MET A 466 -20.73 12.30 17.02
C MET A 466 -19.53 12.64 16.16
N TYR A 467 -19.49 13.86 15.64
CA TYR A 467 -18.44 14.36 14.77
C TYR A 467 -17.59 15.41 15.47
N ASP A 468 -16.27 15.32 15.29
CA ASP A 468 -15.25 16.17 15.92
C ASP A 468 -15.52 16.45 17.41
N PRO A 469 -15.69 15.38 18.24
CA PRO A 469 -15.86 15.56 19.67
C PRO A 469 -14.63 16.18 20.31
N GLN A 470 -14.83 16.87 21.43
CA GLN A 470 -13.71 17.41 22.21
C GLN A 470 -12.81 16.26 22.69
N GLU A 471 -11.51 16.36 22.39
CA GLU A 471 -10.55 15.34 22.81
C GLU A 471 -10.35 15.36 24.32
N THR A 472 -10.54 14.20 24.97
CA THR A 472 -10.08 13.96 26.33
C THR A 472 -8.55 14.12 26.40
N SER A 473 -8.05 14.83 27.40
CA SER A 473 -6.59 15.04 27.52
C SER A 473 -5.85 13.72 27.72
N LEU A 474 -4.63 13.61 27.19
CA LEU A 474 -3.82 12.40 27.36
C LEU A 474 -3.62 12.03 28.84
N ALA A 475 -3.45 13.03 29.72
CA ALA A 475 -3.31 12.81 31.16
C ALA A 475 -4.55 12.13 31.76
N GLN A 476 -5.76 12.60 31.41
CA GLN A 476 -7.01 11.97 31.85
C GLN A 476 -7.17 10.54 31.30
N LYS A 477 -6.76 10.31 30.04
CA LYS A 477 -6.77 8.97 29.45
C LYS A 477 -5.85 8.01 30.22
N ILE A 478 -4.60 8.42 30.47
CA ILE A 478 -3.64 7.62 31.24
C ILE A 478 -4.16 7.32 32.65
N LEU A 479 -4.69 8.34 33.35
CA LEU A 479 -5.24 8.20 34.71
C LEU A 479 -6.43 7.24 34.79
N SER A 480 -7.17 7.05 33.70
CA SER A 480 -8.32 6.14 33.67
C SER A 480 -7.96 4.66 33.75
N GLY A 481 -6.71 4.28 33.43
CA GLY A 481 -6.29 2.88 33.32
C GLY A 481 -6.89 2.09 32.14
N ALA A 482 -7.90 2.64 31.45
CA ALA A 482 -8.58 2.01 30.31
C ALA A 482 -7.96 2.38 28.94
N PHE A 483 -6.88 3.13 28.92
CA PHE A 483 -6.38 3.78 27.71
C PHE A 483 -5.80 2.85 26.64
N ILE A 484 -5.27 1.69 27.05
CA ILE A 484 -4.84 0.64 26.12
C ILE A 484 -6.03 -0.22 25.71
N THR A 485 -6.96 -0.53 26.63
CA THR A 485 -8.09 -1.40 26.33
C THR A 485 -9.06 -0.75 25.35
N ASP A 486 -9.28 0.57 25.46
CA ASP A 486 -10.09 1.36 24.51
C ASP A 486 -9.47 1.44 23.11
N HIS A 487 -8.18 1.15 22.98
CA HIS A 487 -7.52 1.07 21.69
C HIS A 487 -7.71 -0.29 20.99
N MET A 488 -8.24 -1.31 21.67
CA MET A 488 -8.28 -2.67 21.11
C MET A 488 -9.50 -2.92 20.22
N GLU A 489 -9.38 -3.89 19.32
CA GLU A 489 -10.45 -4.32 18.42
C GLU A 489 -11.80 -4.53 19.11
N PRO A 490 -11.91 -5.24 20.26
CA PRO A 490 -13.22 -5.48 20.88
C PRO A 490 -13.95 -4.18 21.25
N ARG A 491 -13.21 -3.12 21.62
CA ARG A 491 -13.79 -1.81 21.95
C ARG A 491 -14.20 -1.04 20.71
N TYR A 492 -13.40 -1.08 19.65
CA TYR A 492 -13.79 -0.52 18.35
C TYR A 492 -15.03 -1.22 17.77
N LEU A 493 -15.08 -2.56 17.87
CA LEU A 493 -16.24 -3.35 17.48
C LEU A 493 -17.46 -2.97 18.30
N GLU A 494 -17.35 -2.87 19.63
CA GLU A 494 -18.44 -2.41 20.50
C GLU A 494 -18.95 -1.01 20.11
N SER A 495 -18.06 -0.03 19.93
CA SER A 495 -18.42 1.33 19.52
C SER A 495 -19.13 1.37 18.17
N ILE A 496 -18.62 0.63 17.18
CA ILE A 496 -19.21 0.57 15.84
C ILE A 496 -20.55 -0.17 15.86
N THR A 497 -20.67 -1.28 16.62
CA THR A 497 -21.96 -1.95 16.86
C THR A 497 -22.99 -0.96 17.39
N LYS A 498 -22.65 -0.15 18.40
CA LYS A 498 -23.56 0.87 18.93
C LYS A 498 -23.99 1.84 17.84
N MET A 499 -23.04 2.42 17.09
CA MET A 499 -23.34 3.35 15.99
C MET A 499 -24.26 2.73 14.93
N VAL A 500 -24.04 1.46 14.55
CA VAL A 500 -24.90 0.72 13.62
C VAL A 500 -26.31 0.54 14.17
N LEU A 501 -26.45 0.05 15.40
CA LEU A 501 -27.76 -0.14 16.03
C LEU A 501 -28.52 1.19 16.21
N GLY A 502 -27.81 2.26 16.56
CA GLY A 502 -28.38 3.60 16.66
C GLY A 502 -28.91 4.13 15.32
N ALA A 503 -28.12 3.95 14.25
CA ALA A 503 -28.54 4.32 12.90
C ALA A 503 -29.76 3.52 12.42
N LEU A 504 -29.81 2.22 12.72
CA LEU A 504 -30.95 1.36 12.39
C LEU A 504 -32.21 1.74 13.17
N ALA A 505 -32.10 2.02 14.47
CA ALA A 505 -33.20 2.44 15.32
C ALA A 505 -33.79 3.81 14.91
N GLY A 506 -32.95 4.74 14.45
CA GLY A 506 -33.39 6.03 13.89
C GLY A 506 -34.04 5.93 12.51
N SER A 507 -33.80 4.83 11.78
CA SER A 507 -34.40 4.60 10.47
C SER A 507 -35.79 3.95 10.62
N THR A 508 -36.85 4.74 10.43
CA THR A 508 -38.26 4.29 10.54
C THR A 508 -38.66 3.20 9.52
N LYS A 509 -37.75 2.76 8.65
CA LYS A 509 -38.01 1.82 7.54
C LYS A 509 -37.74 0.35 7.84
N MET A 510 -37.24 -0.03 9.03
CA MET A 510 -36.90 -1.43 9.33
C MET A 510 -37.64 -2.08 10.51
N ILE A 511 -38.69 -1.46 11.05
CA ILE A 511 -39.53 -2.12 12.07
C ILE A 511 -40.45 -3.21 11.47
N SER A 512 -40.52 -3.34 10.13
CA SER A 512 -41.36 -4.36 9.48
C SER A 512 -40.60 -5.58 8.94
N LYS A 513 -39.31 -5.75 9.27
CA LYS A 513 -38.47 -6.88 8.78
C LYS A 513 -37.61 -7.58 9.86
N LEU A 514 -37.61 -7.08 11.08
CA LEU A 514 -37.26 -7.85 12.28
C LEU A 514 -38.55 -8.50 12.80
#